data_AF-A0A553C6C4-F1
#
_entry.id   AF-A0A553C6C4-F1
#
_cell.length_a   1.000
_cell.length_b   1.000
_cell.length_c   1.000
_cell.angle_alpha   90.00
_cell.angle_beta   90.00
_cell.angle_gamma   90.00
#
_symmetry.space_group_name_H-M   'P 1'
#
loop_
_entity.id
_entity.type
_entity.pdbx_description
1 polymer ?
#
loop_
_entity_poly.entity_id
_entity_poly.type
_entity_poly.pdbx_seq_one_letter_code
_entity_poly.pdbx_strand_id
1 'polypeptide(L)'
;MKTTTLFITCLIILISINTISAQYGNNGYGGNGYGNGSRNGMNQMGGMNQRSEPEKPKEIPAEEIVAKYMEDMKPAVGLDELQSIAITNVLVESVNAQGRITKLNLSQEDLMNEYKALAESTDRKINNFLNKDQKDKYLAFKEDIKQPKKKKDKKKGQAPENKEK
;
A
#
# COMPACT_ATOMS: atom_id res chain seq x y z
N MET A 1 -9.74 7.37 9.00
CA MET A 1 -9.58 7.36 7.52
C MET A 1 -8.12 7.38 7.07
N LYS A 2 -7.25 8.26 7.59
CA LYS A 2 -5.84 8.37 7.12
C LYS A 2 -4.99 7.10 7.32
N THR A 3 -5.17 6.36 8.41
CA THR A 3 -4.42 5.12 8.69
C THR A 3 -4.82 3.99 7.75
N THR A 4 -6.13 3.79 7.52
CA THR A 4 -6.64 2.75 6.63
C THR A 4 -6.20 2.98 5.18
N THR A 5 -6.14 4.24 4.73
CA THR A 5 -5.57 4.57 3.41
C THR A 5 -4.10 4.22 3.32
N LEU A 6 -3.31 4.41 4.40
CA LEU A 6 -1.88 4.13 4.43
C LEU A 6 -1.58 2.63 4.32
N PHE A 7 -2.36 1.76 4.97
CA PHE A 7 -2.18 0.30 4.87
C PHE A 7 -2.66 -0.28 3.53
N ILE A 8 -3.73 0.27 2.95
CA ILE A 8 -4.14 -0.08 1.59
C ILE A 8 -3.03 0.31 0.59
N THR A 9 -2.37 1.45 0.79
CA THR A 9 -1.19 1.83 0.01
C THR A 9 -0.06 0.79 0.14
N CYS A 10 0.17 0.22 1.32
CA CYS A 10 1.18 -0.86 1.50
C CYS A 10 0.83 -2.15 0.75
N LEU A 11 -0.44 -2.55 0.71
CA LEU A 11 -0.87 -3.72 -0.07
C LEU A 11 -0.78 -3.45 -1.58
N ILE A 12 -1.17 -2.24 -2.00
CA ILE A 12 -1.03 -1.79 -3.40
C ILE A 12 0.44 -1.79 -3.80
N ILE A 13 1.37 -1.34 -2.95
CA ILE A 13 2.81 -1.33 -3.26
C ILE A 13 3.31 -2.73 -3.67
N LEU A 14 2.94 -3.81 -2.97
CA LEU A 14 3.36 -5.18 -3.35
C LEU A 14 2.87 -5.56 -4.74
N ILE A 15 1.59 -5.31 -5.00
CA ILE A 15 0.93 -5.75 -6.23
C ILE A 15 1.31 -4.82 -7.41
N SER A 16 1.83 -3.64 -7.09
CA SER A 16 2.30 -2.61 -8.00
C SER A 16 3.69 -2.83 -8.56
N ILE A 17 4.51 -3.67 -7.93
CA ILE A 17 5.86 -3.98 -8.40
C ILE A 17 5.76 -4.75 -9.72
N ASN A 18 5.97 -4.05 -10.83
CA ASN A 18 6.47 -4.66 -12.05
C ASN A 18 7.98 -4.39 -12.09
N THR A 19 8.77 -5.35 -12.59
CA THR A 19 10.18 -5.12 -12.94
C THR A 19 10.25 -4.18 -14.15
N ILE A 20 9.95 -2.90 -13.94
CA ILE A 20 10.35 -1.86 -14.88
C ILE A 20 11.83 -1.66 -14.60
N SER A 21 12.68 -2.16 -15.49
CA SER A 21 14.08 -1.73 -15.60
C SER A 21 14.09 -0.26 -16.04
N ALA A 22 13.71 0.64 -15.14
CA ALA A 22 13.88 2.06 -15.31
C ALA A 22 15.33 2.37 -14.91
N GLN A 23 16.15 2.49 -15.95
CA GLN A 23 17.39 3.24 -16.00
C GLN A 23 17.58 4.17 -14.80
N TYR A 24 18.27 3.68 -13.77
CA TYR A 24 18.83 4.46 -12.68
C TYR A 24 20.05 5.21 -13.26
N GLY A 25 19.74 6.20 -14.08
CA GLY A 25 20.71 6.98 -14.82
C GLY A 25 20.26 8.43 -14.79
N ASN A 26 20.96 9.22 -13.98
CA ASN A 26 21.07 10.66 -14.11
C ASN A 26 19.84 11.48 -13.66
N ASN A 27 19.91 12.01 -12.44
CA ASN A 27 19.95 13.46 -12.26
C ASN A 27 20.25 13.85 -10.81
N GLY A 28 21.35 14.58 -10.62
CA GLY A 28 21.39 15.66 -9.64
C GLY A 28 22.18 15.44 -8.37
N TYR A 29 23.46 15.06 -8.49
CA TYR A 29 24.46 15.54 -7.54
C TYR A 29 24.53 17.07 -7.64
N GLY A 30 23.99 17.75 -6.63
CA GLY A 30 24.13 19.20 -6.40
C GLY A 30 23.79 19.44 -4.93
N GLY A 31 24.74 19.61 -4.01
CA GLY A 31 25.96 20.38 -4.20
C GLY A 31 25.62 21.86 -4.34
N ASN A 32 24.95 22.45 -3.33
CA ASN A 32 25.12 23.86 -2.96
C ASN A 32 24.30 24.28 -1.73
N GLY A 33 25.04 24.83 -0.75
CA GLY A 33 24.66 26.05 -0.03
C GLY A 33 23.65 25.91 1.11
N TYR A 34 24.13 25.99 2.36
CA TYR A 34 23.77 27.05 3.31
C TYR A 34 24.61 26.86 4.58
N GLY A 35 25.85 27.37 4.52
CA GLY A 35 26.64 27.63 5.72
C GLY A 35 26.03 28.82 6.45
N ASN A 36 25.33 28.55 7.55
CA ASN A 36 24.90 29.58 8.48
C ASN A 36 25.96 29.67 9.59
N GLY A 37 26.63 30.82 9.63
CA GLY A 37 27.68 31.11 10.59
C GLY A 37 27.13 31.41 11.98
N SER A 38 28.02 31.20 12.96
CA SER A 38 28.12 32.00 14.18
C SER A 38 26.95 31.92 15.17
N ARG A 39 27.15 31.22 16.30
CA ARG A 39 27.47 31.88 17.58
C ARG A 39 27.52 30.88 18.73
N ASN A 40 28.62 31.02 19.47
CA ASN A 40 28.90 30.56 20.80
C ASN A 40 27.86 31.09 21.83
N GLY A 41 27.43 30.26 22.79
CA GLY A 41 26.59 30.68 23.92
C GLY A 41 25.80 29.51 24.53
N MET A 42 26.38 28.75 25.48
CA MET A 42 26.24 28.97 26.92
C MET A 42 24.90 28.46 27.51
N ASN A 43 25.00 27.40 28.31
CA ASN A 43 24.15 27.04 29.45
C ASN A 43 22.63 27.09 29.29
N GLN A 44 22.01 25.90 29.28
CA GLN A 44 20.80 25.63 30.09
C GLN A 44 20.63 24.11 30.28
N MET A 45 21.15 23.63 31.40
CA MET A 45 20.60 22.46 32.10
C MET A 45 19.17 22.80 32.54
N GLY A 46 18.21 21.92 32.25
CA GLY A 46 16.89 22.00 32.85
C GLY A 46 15.82 21.26 32.07
N GLY A 47 15.27 20.19 32.66
CA GLY A 47 14.03 19.58 32.19
C GLY A 47 14.22 18.32 31.37
N MET A 48 14.60 17.24 32.05
CA MET A 48 14.39 15.87 31.59
C MET A 48 12.88 15.62 31.53
N ASN A 49 12.24 16.11 30.46
CA ASN A 49 10.87 15.74 30.14
C ASN A 49 10.90 14.26 29.75
N GLN A 50 10.39 13.40 30.63
CA GLN A 50 9.83 12.11 30.28
C GLN A 50 8.81 12.34 29.15
N ARG A 51 9.27 12.25 27.91
CA ARG A 51 8.39 12.01 26.77
C ARG A 51 7.82 10.63 27.02
N SER A 52 6.58 10.56 27.50
CA SER A 52 5.73 9.40 27.27
C SER A 52 5.90 9.01 25.82
N GLU A 53 6.45 7.82 25.56
CA GLU A 53 6.45 7.28 24.21
C GLU A 53 5.01 7.37 23.71
N PRO A 54 4.74 8.01 22.55
CA PRO A 54 3.42 7.97 21.97
C PRO A 54 3.02 6.50 21.86
N GLU A 55 1.88 6.11 22.43
CA GLU A 55 1.31 4.78 22.23
C GLU A 55 1.38 4.49 20.74
N LYS A 56 2.17 3.48 20.36
CA LYS A 56 2.31 3.08 18.95
C LYS A 56 0.89 2.93 18.41
N PRO A 57 0.53 3.64 17.31
CA PRO A 57 -0.79 3.53 16.73
C PRO A 57 -1.14 2.06 16.56
N LYS A 58 -2.30 1.63 17.08
CA LYS A 58 -2.76 0.24 16.99
C LYS A 58 -2.59 -0.26 15.56
N GLU A 59 -1.79 -1.32 15.38
CA GLU A 59 -1.61 -1.97 14.09
C GLU A 59 -3.02 -2.41 13.62
N ILE A 60 -3.43 -1.98 12.42
CA ILE A 60 -4.71 -2.45 11.84
C ILE A 60 -4.53 -3.95 11.57
N PRO A 61 -5.46 -4.81 12.01
CA PRO A 61 -5.33 -6.24 11.78
C PRO A 61 -5.28 -6.55 10.29
N ALA A 62 -4.46 -7.53 9.91
CA ALA A 62 -4.23 -7.90 8.51
C ALA A 62 -5.55 -8.26 7.81
N GLU A 63 -6.46 -8.89 8.53
CA GLU A 63 -7.78 -9.31 8.07
C GLU A 63 -8.64 -8.12 7.63
N GLU A 64 -8.60 -7.00 8.36
CA GLU A 64 -9.36 -5.78 7.98
C GLU A 64 -8.79 -5.13 6.71
N ILE A 65 -7.47 -5.17 6.54
CA ILE A 65 -6.79 -4.64 5.35
C ILE A 65 -7.18 -5.49 4.14
N VAL A 66 -7.10 -6.81 4.29
CA VAL A 66 -7.42 -7.76 3.21
C VAL A 66 -8.91 -7.75 2.88
N ALA A 67 -9.80 -7.66 3.88
CA ALA A 67 -11.23 -7.59 3.65
C ALA A 67 -11.59 -6.42 2.72
N LYS A 68 -11.05 -5.23 2.99
CA LYS A 68 -11.26 -4.04 2.14
C LYS A 68 -10.73 -4.22 0.73
N TYR A 69 -9.59 -4.89 0.56
CA TYR A 69 -9.06 -5.17 -0.76
C TYR A 69 -9.91 -6.20 -1.51
N MET A 70 -10.41 -7.22 -0.81
CA MET A 70 -11.26 -8.26 -1.37
C MET A 70 -12.65 -7.76 -1.77
N GLU A 71 -13.16 -6.68 -1.16
CA GLU A 71 -14.40 -6.00 -1.60
C GLU A 71 -14.33 -5.57 -3.07
N ASP A 72 -13.16 -5.09 -3.52
CA ASP A 72 -12.93 -4.67 -4.90
C ASP A 72 -12.44 -5.82 -5.79
N MET A 73 -11.50 -6.64 -5.29
CA MET A 73 -10.88 -7.72 -6.06
C MET A 73 -11.88 -8.81 -6.44
N LYS A 74 -12.73 -9.24 -5.49
CA LYS A 74 -13.68 -10.34 -5.69
C LYS A 74 -14.60 -10.11 -6.90
N PRO A 75 -15.34 -8.99 -6.99
CA PRO A 75 -16.18 -8.72 -8.16
C PRO A 75 -15.37 -8.40 -9.43
N ALA A 76 -14.21 -7.73 -9.32
CA ALA A 76 -13.41 -7.37 -10.49
C ALA A 76 -12.82 -8.59 -11.20
N VAL A 77 -12.34 -9.56 -10.42
CA VAL A 77 -11.74 -10.80 -10.95
C VAL A 77 -12.78 -11.89 -11.20
N GLY A 78 -13.95 -11.78 -10.56
CA GLY A 78 -15.01 -12.80 -10.64
C GLY A 78 -14.63 -14.05 -9.87
N LEU A 79 -14.21 -13.89 -8.61
CA LEU A 79 -13.81 -15.00 -7.74
C LEU A 79 -15.05 -15.70 -7.16
N ASP A 80 -15.04 -17.03 -7.18
CA ASP A 80 -16.00 -17.81 -6.42
C ASP A 80 -15.68 -17.79 -4.91
N GLU A 81 -16.54 -18.41 -4.09
CA GLU A 81 -16.37 -18.41 -2.64
C GLU A 81 -15.11 -19.14 -2.17
N LEU A 82 -14.76 -20.28 -2.78
CA LEU A 82 -13.59 -21.06 -2.40
C LEU A 82 -12.30 -20.33 -2.78
N GLN A 83 -12.26 -19.75 -3.98
CA GLN A 83 -11.16 -18.90 -4.44
C GLN A 83 -11.01 -17.67 -3.55
N SER A 84 -12.13 -17.03 -3.18
CA SER A 84 -12.12 -15.87 -2.29
C SER A 84 -11.50 -16.19 -0.94
N ILE A 85 -11.86 -17.33 -0.34
CA ILE A 85 -11.29 -17.79 0.94
C ILE A 85 -9.79 -18.08 0.79
N ALA A 86 -9.40 -18.83 -0.24
CA ALA A 86 -8.01 -19.19 -0.48
C ALA A 86 -7.11 -17.96 -0.71
N ILE A 87 -7.55 -17.03 -1.56
CA ILE A 87 -6.83 -15.80 -1.87
C ILE A 87 -6.77 -14.86 -0.67
N THR A 88 -7.85 -14.78 0.13
CA THR A 88 -7.85 -14.01 1.39
C THR A 88 -6.74 -14.48 2.32
N ASN A 89 -6.60 -15.79 2.51
CA ASN A 89 -5.55 -16.36 3.37
C ASN A 89 -4.14 -16.01 2.87
N VAL A 90 -3.92 -16.10 1.55
CA VAL A 90 -2.63 -15.71 0.93
C VAL A 90 -2.33 -14.24 1.16
N LEU A 91 -3.31 -13.36 1.01
CA LEU A 91 -3.15 -11.93 1.23
C LEU A 91 -2.91 -11.59 2.70
N VAL A 92 -3.58 -12.26 3.64
CA VAL A 92 -3.37 -12.08 5.09
C VAL A 92 -1.95 -12.49 5.47
N GLU A 93 -1.47 -13.63 4.96
CA GLU A 93 -0.09 -14.08 5.13
C GLU A 93 0.89 -13.01 4.60
N SER A 94 0.60 -12.44 3.43
CA SER A 94 1.42 -11.40 2.79
C SER A 94 1.50 -10.12 3.63
N VAL A 95 0.35 -9.60 4.10
CA VAL A 95 0.32 -8.41 4.98
C VAL A 95 1.11 -8.64 6.27
N ASN A 96 0.95 -9.82 6.89
CA ASN A 96 1.72 -10.17 8.07
C ASN A 96 3.22 -10.27 7.78
N ALA A 97 3.61 -10.80 6.61
CA ALA A 97 5.00 -10.84 6.18
C ALA A 97 5.57 -9.43 5.97
N GLN A 98 4.82 -8.49 5.41
CA GLN A 98 5.24 -7.08 5.32
C GLN A 98 5.53 -6.48 6.68
N GLY A 99 4.65 -6.73 7.66
CA GLY A 99 4.84 -6.27 9.03
C GLY A 99 6.13 -6.82 9.65
N ARG A 100 6.50 -8.07 9.33
CA ARG A 100 7.79 -8.66 9.74
C ARG A 100 8.97 -8.02 9.00
N ILE A 101 8.92 -7.90 7.67
CA ILE A 101 9.97 -7.29 6.85
C ILE A 101 10.29 -5.86 7.33
N THR A 102 9.26 -5.06 7.61
CA THR A 102 9.42 -3.69 8.14
C THR A 102 10.21 -3.65 9.45
N LYS A 103 10.11 -4.70 10.27
CA LYS A 103 10.76 -4.80 11.59
C LYS A 103 12.21 -5.29 11.50
N LEU A 104 12.70 -5.74 10.33
CA LEU A 104 14.05 -6.31 10.16
C LEU A 104 15.19 -5.27 10.12
N ASN A 105 14.90 -3.96 10.14
CA ASN A 105 15.91 -2.88 10.11
C ASN A 105 16.98 -3.06 9.01
N LEU A 106 16.55 -3.48 7.82
CA LEU A 106 17.42 -3.74 6.67
C LEU A 106 17.87 -2.44 5.98
N SER A 107 18.89 -2.55 5.13
CA SER A 107 19.22 -1.49 4.18
C SER A 107 18.03 -1.23 3.25
N GLN A 108 17.94 -0.04 2.66
CA GLN A 108 16.82 0.29 1.76
C GLN A 108 16.77 -0.62 0.52
N GLU A 109 17.93 -1.06 0.03
CA GLU A 109 18.03 -1.98 -1.10
C GLU A 109 17.52 -3.37 -0.72
N ASP A 110 17.99 -3.91 0.41
CA ASP A 110 17.57 -5.23 0.90
C ASP A 110 16.09 -5.25 1.26
N LEU A 111 15.60 -4.18 1.90
CA LEU A 111 14.18 -4.01 2.21
C LEU A 111 13.33 -4.06 0.94
N MET A 112 13.77 -3.38 -0.13
CA MET A 112 13.09 -3.40 -1.42
C MET A 112 13.12 -4.80 -2.06
N ASN A 113 14.24 -5.51 -1.95
CA ASN A 113 14.38 -6.87 -2.48
C ASN A 113 13.45 -7.86 -1.76
N GLU A 114 13.33 -7.76 -0.43
CA GLU A 114 12.40 -8.56 0.37
C GLU A 114 10.93 -8.28 -0.02
N TYR A 115 10.56 -7.02 -0.23
CA TYR A 115 9.21 -6.68 -0.70
C TYR A 115 8.93 -7.20 -2.11
N LYS A 116 9.92 -7.14 -3.02
CA LYS A 116 9.79 -7.71 -4.38
C LYS A 116 9.58 -9.21 -4.32
N ALA A 117 10.40 -9.93 -3.56
CA ALA A 117 10.28 -11.38 -3.40
C ALA A 117 8.93 -11.77 -2.80
N LEU A 118 8.47 -11.04 -1.79
CA LEU A 118 7.15 -11.24 -1.20
C LEU A 118 6.02 -11.00 -2.21
N ALA A 119 6.11 -9.93 -2.99
CA ALA A 119 5.13 -9.62 -4.03
C ALA A 119 5.03 -10.72 -5.09
N GLU A 120 6.16 -11.15 -5.64
CA GLU A 120 6.22 -12.20 -6.66
C GLU A 120 5.68 -13.54 -6.14
N SER A 121 6.04 -13.91 -4.91
CA SER A 121 5.54 -15.12 -4.26
C SER A 121 4.03 -15.07 -4.03
N THR A 122 3.52 -13.94 -3.55
CA THR A 122 2.08 -13.70 -3.35
C THR A 122 1.34 -13.79 -4.68
N ASP A 123 1.85 -13.16 -5.73
CA ASP A 123 1.25 -13.16 -7.06
C ASP A 123 1.19 -14.57 -7.68
N ARG A 124 2.28 -15.34 -7.52
CA ARG A 124 2.31 -16.74 -7.96
C ARG A 124 1.28 -17.58 -7.22
N LYS A 125 1.18 -17.43 -5.89
CA LYS A 125 0.16 -18.14 -5.08
C LYS A 125 -1.25 -17.80 -5.54
N ILE A 126 -1.57 -16.52 -5.76
CA ILE A 126 -2.88 -16.08 -6.26
C ILE A 126 -3.18 -16.70 -7.63
N ASN A 127 -2.25 -16.60 -8.57
CA ASN A 127 -2.41 -17.13 -9.92
C ASN A 127 -2.65 -18.65 -9.97
N ASN A 128 -2.22 -19.41 -8.96
CA ASN A 128 -2.49 -20.85 -8.89
C ASN A 128 -3.96 -21.16 -8.61
N PHE A 129 -4.72 -20.24 -8.03
CA PHE A 129 -6.16 -20.40 -7.79
C PHE A 129 -7.03 -19.93 -8.96
N LEU A 130 -6.45 -19.21 -9.92
CA LEU A 130 -7.20 -18.56 -11.01
C LEU A 130 -7.19 -19.38 -12.29
N ASN A 131 -8.34 -19.40 -12.98
CA ASN A 131 -8.41 -19.87 -14.37
C ASN A 131 -7.86 -18.81 -15.35
N LYS A 132 -7.81 -19.13 -16.65
CA LYS A 132 -7.23 -18.24 -17.67
C LYS A 132 -7.92 -16.86 -17.73
N ASP A 133 -9.25 -16.84 -17.78
CA ASP A 133 -10.04 -15.59 -17.83
C ASP A 133 -9.86 -14.74 -16.56
N GLN A 134 -9.84 -15.39 -15.40
CA GLN A 134 -9.60 -14.71 -14.13
C GLN A 134 -8.18 -14.15 -14.01
N LYS A 135 -7.17 -14.79 -14.59
CA LYS A 135 -5.79 -14.26 -14.62
C LYS A 135 -5.71 -12.95 -15.41
N ASP A 136 -6.38 -12.89 -16.56
CA ASP A 136 -6.41 -11.67 -17.38
C ASP A 136 -7.13 -10.52 -16.65
N LYS A 137 -8.26 -10.82 -15.98
CA LYS A 137 -8.98 -9.85 -15.13
C LYS A 137 -8.15 -9.41 -13.92
N TYR A 138 -7.43 -10.33 -13.29
CA TYR A 138 -6.55 -10.03 -12.18
C TYR A 138 -5.41 -9.10 -12.62
N LEU A 139 -4.77 -9.35 -13.77
CA LEU A 139 -3.77 -8.46 -14.34
C LEU A 139 -4.33 -7.04 -14.55
N ALA A 140 -5.50 -6.94 -15.19
CA ALA A 140 -6.17 -5.65 -15.41
C ALA A 140 -6.50 -4.94 -14.09
N PHE A 141 -6.97 -5.68 -13.08
CA PHE A 141 -7.20 -5.15 -11.74
C PHE A 141 -5.92 -4.60 -11.10
N LYS A 142 -4.80 -5.31 -11.22
CA LYS A 142 -3.48 -4.85 -10.73
C LYS A 142 -3.03 -3.56 -11.42
N GLU A 143 -3.30 -3.39 -12.71
CA GLU A 143 -2.98 -2.16 -13.44
C GLU A 143 -3.88 -0.99 -13.03
N ASP A 144 -5.17 -1.26 -12.84
CA ASP A 144 -6.16 -0.26 -12.42
C ASP A 144 -5.88 0.30 -11.03
N ILE A 145 -5.40 -0.51 -10.09
CA ILE A 145 -5.01 -0.03 -8.74
C ILE A 145 -3.69 0.75 -8.72
N LYS A 146 -2.81 0.55 -9.72
CA LYS A 146 -1.55 1.31 -9.88
C LYS A 146 -1.80 2.73 -10.38
N GLN A 147 -2.85 2.91 -11.18
CA GLN A 147 -3.24 4.18 -11.77
C GLN A 147 -4.29 4.84 -10.86
N PRO A 148 -3.97 5.89 -10.06
CA PRO A 148 -4.99 6.59 -9.31
C PRO A 148 -5.95 7.27 -10.30
N LYS A 149 -7.05 6.59 -10.63
CA LYS A 149 -8.11 7.16 -11.48
C LYS A 149 -8.56 8.45 -10.79
N LYS A 150 -8.36 9.60 -11.44
CA LYS A 150 -9.04 10.85 -11.09
C LYS A 150 -10.50 10.50 -10.90
N LYS A 151 -11.00 10.58 -9.66
CA LYS A 151 -12.38 10.23 -9.33
C LYS A 151 -13.29 10.99 -10.27
N LYS A 152 -13.99 10.29 -11.17
CA LYS A 152 -15.15 10.86 -11.86
C LYS A 152 -16.18 11.14 -10.78
N ASP A 153 -16.41 12.42 -10.51
CA ASP A 153 -17.54 12.90 -9.73
C ASP A 153 -18.82 12.22 -10.26
N LYS A 154 -19.38 11.30 -9.47
CA LYS A 154 -20.75 10.85 -9.69
C LYS A 154 -21.64 12.05 -9.38
N LYS A 155 -22.04 12.75 -10.45
CA LYS A 155 -23.18 13.67 -10.52
C LYS A 155 -24.27 13.23 -9.54
N LYS A 156 -24.60 14.10 -8.58
CA LYS A 156 -25.95 14.18 -8.01
C LYS A 156 -26.90 14.42 -9.18
N GLY A 157 -27.64 13.39 -9.56
CA GLY A 157 -28.67 13.42 -10.57
C GLY A 157 -29.81 12.52 -10.13
N GLN A 158 -30.53 12.95 -9.08
CA GLN A 158 -31.91 12.54 -8.84
C GLN A 158 -32.73 13.81 -8.76
N ALA A 159 -33.31 14.17 -9.90
CA ALA A 159 -34.50 14.98 -9.94
C ALA A 159 -35.68 14.11 -9.45
N PRO A 160 -36.57 14.62 -8.58
CA PRO A 160 -37.95 14.18 -8.59
C PRO A 160 -38.72 15.10 -9.54
N GLU A 161 -38.97 14.62 -10.75
CA GLU A 161 -40.12 15.04 -11.52
C GLU A 161 -41.34 14.42 -10.84
N ASN A 162 -42.22 15.24 -10.25
CA ASN A 162 -43.61 14.85 -10.12
C ASN A 162 -44.50 16.05 -10.43
N LYS A 163 -45.19 15.94 -11.57
CA LYS A 163 -46.30 16.78 -12.00
C LYS A 163 -47.60 16.28 -11.33
N GLU A 164 -48.61 17.15 -11.34
CA GLU A 164 -50.01 16.97 -10.92
C GLU A 164 -50.26 17.21 -9.41
N LYS A 165 -51.18 18.08 -8.96
CA LYS A 165 -52.37 18.72 -9.55
C LYS A 165 -52.51 20.17 -9.06
#